data_AF-A0A5J5NTL0-F1
#
_entry.id   AF-A0A5J5NTL0-F1
#
_cell.length_a   1.000
_cell.length_b   1.000
_cell.length_c   1.000
_cell.angle_alpha   90.00
_cell.angle_beta   90.00
_cell.angle_gamma   90.00
#
_symmetry.space_group_name_H-M   'P 1'
#
loop_
_entity.id
_entity.type
_entity.pdbx_description
1 polymer ?
#
loop_
_entity_poly.entity_id
_entity_poly.type
_entity_poly.pdbx_seq_one_letter_code
_entity_poly.pdbx_strand_id
1 'polypeptide(L)'
;MAVATSDSILARSLITDRRSTNFGLKNEVCRGKVVPCRAGGKVKGKGKGRVEVKAAVQIGGLEEVKKAKEEMGLDVVSEEELREKGFLGMRKTKLVCTIGPACCSPQDLEKLALGGMNVARLNMCHNTRDWHRDVIKKINQLNEEKGFCVSVMIDTEGSQIHVLDHGAPSSVKAEEGSTWLFTAQKLEGSPPFTIQANYEGFSEGIEVGDELVIDGGMASFQVIEKVGNDLRCKCTDSGLFLPRAKFSFWRNGKLVARNSELPTLSKKDWADIEFGVSEGVDFIALSFVNDADPVRQLKNYLYMRSSRSTRVLAKVESLESLQKLKEIVEASDGIMVARGDLGVEIPYDQIPTVQEEITRVCREMNKPVIVASQLLESMVEYPTPTRAEVISYSSRCYYWYLLIKETS
;
A
#
# COMPACT_ATOMS: atom_id res chain seq x y z
N MET A 1 -22.92 2.23 22.95
CA MET A 1 -23.34 2.56 24.33
C MET A 1 -22.86 1.43 25.22
N ALA A 2 -21.70 1.58 25.87
CA ALA A 2 -21.25 0.78 27.00
C ALA A 2 -20.09 1.53 27.66
N VAL A 3 -20.27 1.82 28.94
CA VAL A 3 -19.42 2.59 29.82
C VAL A 3 -18.53 1.62 30.58
N ALA A 4 -17.25 1.95 30.77
CA ALA A 4 -16.45 1.41 31.85
C ALA A 4 -15.55 2.50 32.42
N THR A 5 -15.93 2.99 33.60
CA THR A 5 -15.14 3.80 34.51
C THR A 5 -14.66 2.91 35.65
N SER A 6 -13.38 2.95 36.00
CA SER A 6 -12.89 3.05 37.40
C SER A 6 -11.36 3.01 37.49
N ASP A 7 -10.82 4.19 37.74
CA ASP A 7 -9.73 4.57 38.64
C ASP A 7 -8.95 3.50 39.45
N SER A 8 -7.63 3.51 39.23
CA SER A 8 -6.60 4.02 40.18
C SER A 8 -5.59 3.07 40.87
N ILE A 9 -4.39 3.65 41.02
CA ILE A 9 -3.30 3.48 42.00
C ILE A 9 -2.25 2.37 41.76
N LEU A 10 -1.06 2.76 41.28
CA LEU A 10 0.16 2.83 42.10
C LEU A 10 1.34 3.43 41.35
N ALA A 11 1.69 4.66 41.73
CA ALA A 11 2.98 5.28 41.46
C ALA A 11 4.07 4.68 42.36
N ARG A 12 5.26 4.42 41.81
CA ARG A 12 6.52 4.52 42.57
C ARG A 12 7.61 5.12 41.69
N SER A 13 8.15 6.22 42.21
CA SER A 13 9.24 7.02 41.66
C SER A 13 10.59 6.30 41.73
N LEU A 14 11.46 6.57 40.76
CA LEU A 14 12.88 6.79 41.00
C LEU A 14 13.32 8.05 40.24
N ILE A 15 13.51 9.13 41.01
CA ILE A 15 14.24 10.34 40.62
C ILE A 15 15.65 10.21 41.19
N THR A 16 16.65 10.43 40.35
CA THR A 16 17.96 11.10 40.57
C THR A 16 18.84 10.69 39.37
N ASP A 17 19.50 11.56 38.62
CA ASP A 17 20.16 12.80 39.02
C ASP A 17 20.27 13.81 37.86
N ARG A 18 20.53 15.05 38.25
CA ARG A 18 20.41 16.33 37.55
C ARG A 18 21.44 16.56 36.45
N ARG A 19 21.06 17.29 35.41
CA ARG A 19 21.74 18.53 34.97
C ARG A 19 20.72 19.50 34.38
N SER A 20 20.64 20.66 35.03
CA SER A 20 19.72 21.77 34.80
C SER A 20 20.20 22.70 33.68
N THR A 21 19.29 23.14 32.83
CA THR A 21 19.30 24.50 32.26
C THR A 21 17.89 25.07 32.36
N ASN A 22 17.74 26.10 33.19
CA ASN A 22 16.52 26.86 33.45
C ASN A 22 16.06 27.63 32.21
N PHE A 23 14.77 27.55 31.88
CA PHE A 23 14.03 28.66 31.27
C PHE A 23 12.65 28.73 31.93
N GLY A 24 12.45 29.77 32.74
CA GLY A 24 11.20 30.04 33.43
C GLY A 24 10.29 30.95 32.59
N LEU A 25 9.02 30.58 32.48
CA LEU A 25 7.94 31.44 32.03
C LEU A 25 6.92 31.56 33.16
N LYS A 26 6.73 32.80 33.63
CA LYS A 26 5.77 33.19 34.66
C LYS A 26 4.36 33.18 34.05
N ASN A 27 3.43 32.50 34.70
CA ASN A 27 1.99 32.64 34.45
C ASN A 27 1.51 33.96 35.08
N GLU A 28 1.12 34.93 34.25
CA GLU A 28 0.30 36.07 34.68
C GLU A 28 -1.17 35.83 34.30
N VAL A 29 -2.03 35.78 35.31
CA VAL A 29 -3.49 35.71 35.19
C VAL A 29 -4.04 37.13 35.36
N CYS A 30 -4.49 37.75 34.27
CA CYS A 30 -5.23 39.01 34.34
C CYS A 30 -6.74 38.76 34.41
N ARG A 31 -7.32 39.16 35.55
CA ARG A 31 -8.75 39.14 35.89
C ARG A 31 -9.56 40.10 35.02
N GLY A 32 -10.68 39.63 34.46
CA GLY A 32 -11.75 40.46 33.87
C GLY A 32 -13.14 39.99 34.33
N LYS A 33 -14.00 40.93 34.74
CA LYS A 33 -15.23 40.74 35.53
C LYS A 33 -16.37 39.97 34.82
N VAL A 34 -17.03 39.08 35.58
CA VAL A 34 -18.36 38.52 35.27
C VAL A 34 -19.44 39.49 35.76
N VAL A 35 -20.33 39.93 34.88
CA VAL A 35 -21.57 40.66 35.26
C VAL A 35 -22.78 39.81 34.87
N PRO A 36 -23.68 39.47 35.80
CA PRO A 36 -24.91 38.74 35.47
C PRO A 36 -26.05 39.74 35.20
N CYS A 37 -26.77 39.60 34.10
CA CYS A 37 -28.02 40.34 33.88
C CYS A 37 -29.23 39.40 33.92
N ARG A 38 -30.10 39.70 34.90
CA ARG A 38 -31.40 39.10 35.19
C ARG A 38 -32.41 39.32 34.06
N ALA A 39 -33.36 38.39 33.96
CA ALA A 39 -34.56 38.48 33.14
C ALA A 39 -35.55 39.55 33.64
N GLY A 40 -36.30 40.17 32.71
CA GLY A 40 -37.57 40.83 32.99
C GLY A 40 -37.82 42.12 32.19
N GLY A 41 -38.65 42.05 31.13
CA GLY A 41 -39.20 43.24 30.48
C GLY A 41 -39.98 42.92 29.20
N LYS A 42 -41.31 42.93 29.27
CA LYS A 42 -42.22 42.86 28.10
C LYS A 42 -42.12 44.16 27.30
N VAL A 43 -41.83 44.05 25.99
CA VAL A 43 -42.14 45.10 25.01
C VAL A 43 -42.89 44.47 23.84
N LYS A 44 -44.12 44.95 23.59
CA LYS A 44 -44.93 44.64 22.41
C LYS A 44 -44.41 45.46 21.23
N GLY A 45 -44.11 44.80 20.11
CA GLY A 45 -43.87 45.44 18.81
C GLY A 45 -44.08 44.45 17.67
N LYS A 46 -45.07 44.71 16.81
CA LYS A 46 -45.36 43.93 15.60
C LYS A 46 -44.27 44.17 14.55
N GLY A 47 -43.62 43.12 14.07
CA GLY A 47 -42.76 43.16 12.89
C GLY A 47 -42.31 41.75 12.50
N LYS A 48 -42.71 41.27 11.32
CA LYS A 48 -42.18 40.03 10.74
C LYS A 48 -40.73 40.30 10.30
N GLY A 49 -39.77 39.78 11.06
CA GLY A 49 -38.34 39.80 10.71
C GLY A 49 -37.74 38.42 10.93
N ARG A 50 -37.18 37.83 9.88
CA ARG A 50 -36.45 36.55 9.90
C ARG A 50 -35.13 36.78 10.64
N VAL A 51 -34.90 36.08 11.74
CA VAL A 51 -33.62 36.13 12.47
C VAL A 51 -32.64 35.19 11.75
N GLU A 52 -31.69 35.76 11.01
CA GLU A 52 -30.49 35.05 10.56
C GLU A 52 -29.41 35.15 11.63
N VAL A 53 -28.91 34.00 12.11
CA VAL A 53 -27.73 33.93 12.96
C VAL A 53 -26.50 33.94 12.04
N LYS A 54 -25.89 35.12 11.85
CA LYS A 54 -24.54 35.21 11.29
C LYS A 54 -23.53 35.01 12.41
N ALA A 55 -22.89 33.84 12.44
CA ALA A 55 -21.67 33.65 13.21
C ALA A 55 -20.54 34.42 12.51
N ALA A 56 -20.28 35.64 12.96
CA ALA A 56 -19.07 36.37 12.58
C ALA A 56 -17.90 35.77 13.36
N VAL A 57 -17.11 34.89 12.73
CA VAL A 57 -15.79 34.54 13.22
C VAL A 57 -14.91 35.77 13.01
N GLN A 58 -14.48 36.37 14.11
CA GLN A 58 -13.53 37.47 14.09
C GLN A 58 -12.18 36.92 13.57
N ILE A 59 -11.85 37.21 12.31
CA ILE A 59 -10.57 36.86 11.70
C ILE A 59 -9.53 37.83 12.27
N GLY A 60 -9.00 37.50 13.44
CA GLY A 60 -7.85 38.16 14.04
C GLY A 60 -6.95 37.06 14.60
N GLY A 61 -5.94 36.66 13.85
CA GLY A 61 -5.03 35.57 14.26
C GLY A 61 -4.41 34.76 13.13
N LEU A 62 -4.74 35.04 11.86
CA LEU A 62 -4.12 34.31 10.74
C LEU A 62 -2.61 34.59 10.64
N GLU A 63 -2.18 35.81 10.96
CA GLU A 63 -0.76 36.22 10.96
C GLU A 63 0.01 35.61 12.13
N GLU A 64 -0.55 35.60 13.35
CA GLU A 64 0.10 35.01 14.52
C GLU A 64 0.22 33.49 14.40
N VAL A 65 -0.80 32.82 13.83
CA VAL A 65 -0.77 31.38 13.54
C VAL A 65 0.21 31.05 12.41
N LYS A 66 0.33 31.91 11.38
CA LYS A 66 1.35 31.75 10.32
C LYS A 66 2.76 31.87 10.89
N LYS A 67 3.00 32.90 11.71
CA LYS A 67 4.31 33.16 12.32
C LYS A 67 4.74 32.05 13.29
N ALA A 68 3.80 31.55 14.11
CA ALA A 68 4.06 30.41 14.99
C ALA A 68 4.29 29.09 14.24
N LYS A 69 3.72 28.92 13.04
CA LYS A 69 3.95 27.73 12.20
C LYS A 69 5.27 27.79 11.43
N GLU A 70 5.69 28.97 10.98
CA GLU A 70 7.01 29.21 10.39
C GLU A 70 8.13 28.96 11.41
N GLU A 71 7.97 29.41 12.66
CA GLU A 71 8.92 29.16 13.75
C GLU A 71 9.02 27.66 14.13
N MET A 72 7.96 26.87 13.90
CA MET A 72 7.96 25.41 14.13
C MET A 72 8.42 24.58 12.93
N GLY A 73 8.87 25.21 11.83
CA GLY A 73 9.35 24.49 10.63
C GLY A 73 8.29 23.62 9.95
N LEU A 74 7.01 23.90 10.19
CA LEU A 74 5.90 23.25 9.47
C LEU A 74 5.76 23.96 8.13
N ASP A 75 5.92 23.20 7.03
CA ASP A 75 5.76 23.70 5.67
C ASP A 75 4.28 24.09 5.47
N VAL A 76 3.96 25.37 5.68
CA VAL A 76 2.60 25.89 5.49
C VAL A 76 2.40 26.17 4.01
N VAL A 77 2.25 25.11 3.23
CA VAL A 77 1.70 25.27 1.89
C VAL A 77 0.26 25.74 2.05
N SER A 78 -0.05 26.96 1.62
CA SER A 78 -1.41 27.45 1.68
C SER A 78 -2.31 26.63 0.76
N GLU A 79 -3.55 26.33 1.18
CA GLU A 79 -4.53 25.64 0.32
C GLU A 79 -4.78 26.42 -0.98
N GLU A 80 -4.58 27.75 -0.95
CA GLU A 80 -4.63 28.64 -2.10
C GLU A 80 -3.48 28.36 -3.08
N GLU A 81 -2.23 28.24 -2.61
CA GLU A 81 -1.10 27.88 -3.48
C GLU A 81 -1.23 26.46 -4.06
N LEU A 82 -1.76 25.50 -3.31
CA LEU A 82 -2.07 24.16 -3.82
C LEU A 82 -3.17 24.19 -4.89
N ARG A 83 -4.17 25.08 -4.75
CA ARG A 83 -5.23 25.27 -5.76
C ARG A 83 -4.71 25.98 -7.01
N GLU A 84 -3.82 26.94 -6.87
CA GLU A 84 -3.35 27.77 -8.00
C GLU A 84 -2.21 27.14 -8.79
N LYS A 85 -1.23 26.53 -8.12
CA LYS A 85 -0.03 25.95 -8.77
C LYS A 85 -0.12 24.43 -8.95
N GLY A 86 -1.12 23.78 -8.33
CA GLY A 86 -1.20 22.32 -8.27
C GLY A 86 0.00 21.71 -7.52
N PHE A 87 0.20 20.39 -7.67
CA PHE A 87 1.39 19.71 -7.13
C PHE A 87 2.68 19.95 -7.95
N LEU A 88 2.63 20.82 -8.97
CA LEU A 88 3.74 21.09 -9.88
C LEU A 88 4.80 21.93 -9.16
N GLY A 89 5.83 21.26 -8.62
CA GLY A 89 7.12 21.88 -8.29
C GLY A 89 7.48 21.96 -6.81
N MET A 90 6.54 21.76 -5.87
CA MET A 90 6.85 21.83 -4.43
C MET A 90 7.09 20.46 -3.79
N ARG A 91 6.47 19.41 -4.32
CA ARG A 91 6.53 18.08 -3.74
C ARG A 91 7.78 17.32 -4.20
N LYS A 92 8.65 16.96 -3.25
CA LYS A 92 9.86 16.16 -3.49
C LYS A 92 9.54 14.67 -3.71
N THR A 93 8.65 14.15 -2.88
CA THR A 93 8.01 12.84 -3.03
C THR A 93 7.33 12.73 -4.39
N LYS A 94 7.31 11.54 -4.98
CA LYS A 94 6.64 11.30 -6.27
C LYS A 94 5.49 10.30 -6.12
N LEU A 95 4.51 10.36 -7.02
CA LEU A 95 3.35 9.46 -7.01
C LEU A 95 3.43 8.50 -8.19
N VAL A 96 3.29 7.23 -7.88
CA VAL A 96 2.96 6.19 -8.84
C VAL A 96 1.46 5.95 -8.70
N CYS A 97 0.72 5.85 -9.79
CA CYS A 97 -0.71 5.53 -9.76
C CYS A 97 -0.97 4.28 -10.60
N THR A 98 -1.64 3.27 -10.04
CA THR A 98 -2.09 2.12 -10.83
C THR A 98 -3.23 2.55 -11.74
N ILE A 99 -3.10 2.30 -13.04
CA ILE A 99 -4.15 2.59 -14.02
C ILE A 99 -5.02 1.35 -14.22
N GLY A 100 -6.32 1.52 -14.04
CA GLY A 100 -7.34 0.49 -14.27
C GLY A 100 -8.52 1.04 -15.07
N PRO A 101 -9.55 0.22 -15.31
CA PRO A 101 -10.78 0.63 -16.00
C PRO A 101 -11.44 1.89 -15.41
N ALA A 102 -11.31 2.04 -14.08
CA ALA A 102 -11.72 3.20 -13.28
C ALA A 102 -11.22 4.57 -13.77
N CYS A 103 -10.03 4.59 -14.39
CA CYS A 103 -9.25 5.82 -14.56
C CYS A 103 -8.43 5.85 -15.86
N CYS A 104 -8.83 5.08 -16.87
CA CYS A 104 -8.13 4.98 -18.15
C CYS A 104 -8.68 5.89 -19.27
N SER A 105 -9.65 6.77 -18.95
CA SER A 105 -10.14 7.77 -19.90
C SER A 105 -9.12 8.91 -20.06
N PRO A 106 -9.03 9.57 -21.23
CA PRO A 106 -8.13 10.72 -21.41
C PRO A 106 -8.35 11.82 -20.36
N GLN A 107 -9.61 12.10 -20.01
CA GLN A 107 -9.97 13.11 -19.02
C GLN A 107 -9.53 12.72 -17.61
N ASP A 108 -9.62 11.44 -17.26
CA ASP A 108 -9.20 10.97 -15.92
C ASP A 108 -7.68 10.90 -15.81
N LEU A 109 -6.98 10.50 -16.86
CA LEU A 109 -5.51 10.57 -16.92
C LEU A 109 -5.01 12.01 -16.77
N GLU A 110 -5.66 12.99 -17.42
CA GLU A 110 -5.35 14.41 -17.24
C GLU A 110 -5.60 14.86 -15.80
N LYS A 111 -6.73 14.49 -15.19
CA LYS A 111 -7.01 14.78 -13.77
C LYS A 111 -5.96 14.17 -12.84
N LEU A 112 -5.52 12.93 -13.11
CA LEU A 112 -4.49 12.27 -12.32
C LEU A 112 -3.14 12.97 -12.46
N ALA A 113 -2.76 13.39 -13.67
CA ALA A 113 -1.54 14.15 -13.92
C ALA A 113 -1.57 15.51 -13.20
N LEU A 114 -2.68 16.24 -13.29
CA LEU A 114 -2.92 17.49 -12.53
C LEU A 114 -2.89 17.26 -11.01
N GLY A 115 -3.41 16.12 -10.56
CA GLY A 115 -3.35 15.65 -9.18
C GLY A 115 -1.95 15.24 -8.71
N GLY A 116 -0.93 15.28 -9.58
CA GLY A 116 0.46 15.04 -9.23
C GLY A 116 1.00 13.64 -9.52
N MET A 117 0.29 12.83 -10.32
CA MET A 117 0.79 11.56 -10.83
C MET A 117 2.10 11.75 -11.59
N ASN A 118 3.14 10.99 -11.22
CA ASN A 118 4.44 11.01 -11.91
C ASN A 118 4.69 9.73 -12.72
N VAL A 119 4.14 8.60 -12.27
CA VAL A 119 4.29 7.32 -12.95
C VAL A 119 2.94 6.63 -13.04
N ALA A 120 2.56 6.18 -14.22
CA ALA A 120 1.43 5.30 -14.44
C ALA A 120 1.91 3.84 -14.38
N ARG A 121 1.42 3.09 -13.38
CA ARG A 121 1.68 1.65 -13.22
C ARG A 121 0.61 0.83 -13.92
N LEU A 122 1.03 -0.09 -14.77
CA LEU A 122 0.20 -1.05 -15.48
C LEU A 122 0.45 -2.44 -14.89
N ASN A 123 -0.56 -2.98 -14.21
CA ASN A 123 -0.48 -4.30 -13.59
C ASN A 123 -0.75 -5.39 -14.64
N MET A 124 0.25 -6.19 -14.97
CA MET A 124 0.16 -7.20 -16.03
C MET A 124 -0.56 -8.49 -15.59
N CYS A 125 -0.98 -8.59 -14.33
CA CYS A 125 -1.89 -9.64 -13.84
C CYS A 125 -3.30 -9.52 -14.43
N HIS A 126 -3.67 -8.32 -14.88
CA HIS A 126 -5.02 -8.00 -15.34
C HIS A 126 -4.98 -7.36 -16.73
N ASN A 127 -6.13 -7.42 -17.42
CA ASN A 127 -6.34 -6.89 -18.76
C ASN A 127 -5.45 -7.52 -19.84
N THR A 128 -5.73 -7.16 -21.09
CA THR A 128 -4.98 -7.65 -22.25
C THR A 128 -3.86 -6.68 -22.63
N ARG A 129 -2.84 -7.16 -23.35
CA ARG A 129 -1.77 -6.30 -23.89
C ARG A 129 -2.29 -5.20 -24.81
N ASP A 130 -3.38 -5.46 -25.54
CA ASP A 130 -4.01 -4.45 -26.39
C ASP A 130 -4.64 -3.32 -25.57
N TRP A 131 -5.25 -3.64 -24.43
CA TRP A 131 -5.74 -2.65 -23.49
C TRP A 131 -4.60 -1.81 -22.91
N HIS A 132 -3.52 -2.47 -22.47
CA HIS A 132 -2.34 -1.78 -21.95
C HIS A 132 -1.71 -0.85 -23.01
N ARG A 133 -1.63 -1.29 -24.27
CA ARG A 133 -1.14 -0.48 -25.39
C ARG A 133 -1.98 0.79 -25.59
N ASP A 134 -3.30 0.68 -25.52
CA ASP A 134 -4.20 1.84 -25.62
C ASP A 134 -3.95 2.84 -24.49
N VAL A 135 -3.77 2.36 -23.25
CA VAL A 135 -3.43 3.22 -22.10
C VAL A 135 -2.08 3.91 -22.29
N ILE A 136 -1.05 3.20 -22.75
CA ILE A 136 0.28 3.77 -23.01
C ILE A 136 0.19 4.89 -24.05
N LYS A 137 -0.55 4.66 -25.15
CA LYS A 137 -0.77 5.67 -26.19
C LYS A 137 -1.42 6.94 -25.63
N LYS A 138 -2.45 6.80 -24.79
CA LYS A 138 -3.13 7.94 -24.15
C LYS A 138 -2.20 8.72 -23.23
N ILE A 139 -1.33 8.04 -22.49
CA ILE A 139 -0.33 8.70 -21.62
C ILE A 139 0.70 9.46 -22.44
N ASN A 140 1.18 8.86 -23.54
CA ASN A 140 2.12 9.53 -24.45
C ASN A 140 1.48 10.76 -25.09
N GLN A 141 0.24 10.66 -25.57
CA GLN A 141 -0.52 11.78 -26.10
C GLN A 141 -0.71 12.89 -25.04
N LEU A 142 -1.04 12.52 -23.80
CA LEU A 142 -1.16 13.45 -22.69
C LEU A 142 0.16 14.22 -22.44
N ASN A 143 1.30 13.53 -22.50
CA ASN A 143 2.61 14.16 -22.36
C ASN A 143 2.92 15.11 -23.52
N GLU A 144 2.65 14.70 -24.77
CA GLU A 144 2.91 15.49 -25.98
C GLU A 144 2.02 16.74 -26.07
N GLU A 145 0.71 16.62 -25.83
CA GLU A 145 -0.25 17.69 -26.04
C GLU A 145 -0.29 18.71 -24.89
N LYS A 146 -0.09 18.24 -23.65
CA LYS A 146 -0.27 19.07 -22.44
C LYS A 146 1.07 19.38 -21.74
N GLY A 147 2.17 18.82 -22.20
CA GLY A 147 3.49 19.04 -21.62
C GLY A 147 3.72 18.37 -20.26
N PHE A 148 2.92 17.35 -19.93
CA PHE A 148 3.19 16.51 -18.75
C PHE A 148 4.41 15.60 -18.98
N CYS A 149 4.95 15.06 -17.90
CA CYS A 149 6.06 14.11 -17.92
C CYS A 149 5.72 12.87 -17.08
N VAL A 150 4.61 12.22 -17.42
CA VAL A 150 4.19 10.99 -16.76
C VAL A 150 4.96 9.82 -17.37
N SER A 151 5.74 9.12 -16.55
CA SER A 151 6.43 7.89 -16.96
C SER A 151 5.50 6.68 -16.93
N VAL A 152 5.82 5.65 -17.69
CA VAL A 152 5.08 4.39 -17.72
C VAL A 152 5.89 3.27 -17.07
N MET A 153 5.25 2.52 -16.18
CA MET A 153 5.78 1.33 -15.54
C MET A 153 4.89 0.13 -15.83
N ILE A 154 5.48 -1.00 -16.25
CA ILE A 154 4.80 -2.29 -16.20
C ILE A 154 5.19 -3.03 -14.93
N ASP A 155 4.24 -3.71 -14.32
CA ASP A 155 4.44 -4.59 -13.15
C ASP A 155 4.15 -6.03 -13.55
N THR A 156 5.19 -6.86 -13.53
CA THR A 156 5.10 -8.29 -13.88
C THR A 156 4.27 -9.06 -12.86
N GLU A 157 3.69 -10.19 -13.26
CA GLU A 157 2.92 -11.02 -12.35
C GLU A 157 3.85 -11.77 -11.39
N GLY A 158 4.99 -12.25 -11.91
CA GLY A 158 5.91 -13.11 -11.19
C GLY A 158 5.34 -14.50 -10.94
N SER A 159 6.20 -15.39 -10.44
CA SER A 159 5.79 -16.75 -10.10
C SER A 159 5.45 -16.83 -8.61
N GLN A 160 4.15 -16.97 -8.28
CA GLN A 160 3.69 -17.17 -6.91
C GLN A 160 2.64 -18.28 -6.85
N ILE A 161 2.66 -19.01 -5.73
CA ILE A 161 1.63 -19.99 -5.38
C ILE A 161 0.37 -19.25 -4.88
N HIS A 162 -0.77 -19.50 -5.52
CA HIS A 162 -2.06 -18.90 -5.19
C HIS A 162 -3.21 -19.86 -5.53
N VAL A 163 -4.40 -19.55 -5.00
CA VAL A 163 -5.65 -20.25 -5.29
C VAL A 163 -6.09 -19.93 -6.72
N LEU A 164 -6.38 -20.95 -7.53
CA LEU A 164 -7.00 -20.76 -8.84
C LEU A 164 -8.40 -20.17 -8.70
N ASP A 165 -8.82 -19.41 -9.71
CA ASP A 165 -10.17 -18.88 -9.77
C ASP A 165 -11.18 -20.05 -9.84
N HIS A 166 -12.04 -20.14 -8.82
CA HIS A 166 -13.11 -21.13 -8.71
C HIS A 166 -14.30 -20.83 -9.65
N GLY A 167 -14.22 -19.79 -10.48
CA GLY A 167 -15.16 -19.52 -11.56
C GLY A 167 -16.56 -19.09 -11.10
N ALA A 168 -16.72 -18.81 -9.80
CA ALA A 168 -17.93 -18.24 -9.24
C ALA A 168 -17.72 -16.74 -8.92
N PRO A 169 -18.73 -15.88 -9.18
CA PRO A 169 -18.63 -14.44 -8.89
C PRO A 169 -18.58 -14.10 -7.40
N SER A 170 -18.76 -15.09 -6.51
CA SER A 170 -18.80 -14.90 -5.05
C SER A 170 -17.57 -15.52 -4.38
N SER A 171 -16.92 -14.74 -3.52
CA SER A 171 -15.97 -15.22 -2.51
C SER A 171 -16.51 -16.46 -1.78
N VAL A 172 -15.69 -17.49 -1.62
CA VAL A 172 -16.07 -18.67 -0.84
C VAL A 172 -15.85 -18.36 0.64
N LYS A 173 -16.82 -18.64 1.50
CA LYS A 173 -16.66 -18.44 2.94
C LYS A 173 -16.25 -19.75 3.62
N ALA A 174 -15.12 -19.74 4.31
CA ALA A 174 -14.72 -20.81 5.20
C ALA A 174 -15.38 -20.62 6.56
N GLU A 175 -16.01 -21.67 7.09
CA GLU A 175 -16.54 -21.68 8.45
C GLU A 175 -15.59 -22.40 9.39
N GLU A 176 -15.46 -21.90 10.63
CA GLU A 176 -14.62 -22.51 11.64
C GLU A 176 -14.99 -23.98 11.85
N GLY A 177 -13.98 -24.84 11.91
CA GLY A 177 -14.14 -26.28 12.07
C GLY A 177 -14.48 -27.06 10.78
N SER A 178 -14.82 -26.39 9.68
CA SER A 178 -15.02 -27.05 8.38
C SER A 178 -13.71 -27.64 7.83
N THR A 179 -13.80 -28.75 7.10
CA THR A 179 -12.64 -29.43 6.50
C THR A 179 -12.62 -29.18 5.00
N TRP A 180 -11.47 -28.75 4.50
CA TRP A 180 -11.24 -28.37 3.10
C TRP A 180 -10.12 -29.20 2.50
N LEU A 181 -10.28 -29.55 1.21
CA LEU A 181 -9.24 -30.18 0.41
C LEU A 181 -8.52 -29.12 -0.42
N PHE A 182 -7.21 -28.98 -0.23
CA PHE A 182 -6.34 -28.21 -1.10
C PHE A 182 -5.64 -29.17 -2.05
N THR A 183 -5.78 -28.97 -3.35
CA THR A 183 -5.24 -29.85 -4.39
C THR A 183 -4.65 -29.05 -5.54
N ALA A 184 -3.63 -29.57 -6.21
CA ALA A 184 -3.16 -28.99 -7.48
C ALA A 184 -3.85 -29.59 -8.71
N GLN A 185 -4.75 -30.57 -8.51
CA GLN A 185 -5.46 -31.20 -9.61
C GLN A 185 -6.40 -30.20 -10.29
N LYS A 186 -6.35 -30.17 -11.62
CA LYS A 186 -7.29 -29.40 -12.43
C LYS A 186 -8.63 -30.14 -12.50
N LEU A 187 -9.51 -29.79 -11.59
CA LEU A 187 -10.91 -30.14 -11.54
C LEU A 187 -11.73 -29.11 -12.34
N GLU A 188 -12.80 -29.56 -12.98
CA GLU A 188 -13.76 -28.67 -13.63
C GLU A 188 -14.75 -28.10 -12.61
N GLY A 189 -14.95 -26.78 -12.65
CA GLY A 189 -15.84 -26.06 -11.73
C GLY A 189 -15.24 -25.90 -10.32
N SER A 190 -16.10 -25.62 -9.35
CA SER A 190 -15.75 -25.44 -7.94
C SER A 190 -16.40 -26.53 -7.09
N PRO A 191 -15.75 -27.70 -6.90
CA PRO A 191 -16.27 -28.72 -6.01
C PRO A 191 -16.43 -28.16 -4.58
N PRO A 192 -17.49 -28.53 -3.86
CA PRO A 192 -17.68 -28.10 -2.48
C PRO A 192 -16.46 -28.43 -1.62
N PHE A 193 -16.08 -27.52 -0.72
CA PHE A 193 -14.97 -27.70 0.21
C PHE A 193 -13.63 -28.07 -0.44
N THR A 194 -13.41 -27.67 -1.70
CA THR A 194 -12.18 -27.96 -2.44
C THR A 194 -11.59 -26.68 -3.01
N ILE A 195 -10.29 -26.51 -2.84
CA ILE A 195 -9.50 -25.37 -3.31
C ILE A 195 -8.40 -25.89 -4.22
N GLN A 196 -8.25 -25.26 -5.38
CA GLN A 196 -7.24 -25.63 -6.34
C GLN A 196 -6.04 -24.68 -6.25
N ALA A 197 -4.84 -25.22 -6.06
CA ALA A 197 -3.58 -24.49 -6.14
C ALA A 197 -3.10 -24.41 -7.59
N ASN A 198 -2.43 -23.32 -7.95
CA ASN A 198 -1.86 -23.14 -9.30
C ASN A 198 -0.54 -23.90 -9.55
N TYR A 199 0.03 -24.54 -8.54
CA TYR A 199 1.33 -25.22 -8.61
C TYR A 199 1.28 -26.60 -7.95
N GLU A 200 1.83 -27.62 -8.62
CA GLU A 200 1.79 -29.02 -8.14
C GLU A 200 2.63 -29.26 -6.88
N GLY A 201 3.75 -28.55 -6.72
CA GLY A 201 4.65 -28.66 -5.57
C GLY A 201 4.25 -27.78 -4.38
N PHE A 202 3.01 -27.27 -4.33
CA PHE A 202 2.60 -26.32 -3.28
C PHE A 202 2.65 -26.88 -1.86
N SER A 203 2.60 -28.21 -1.71
CA SER A 203 2.61 -28.94 -0.43
C SER A 203 3.97 -29.57 -0.10
N GLU A 204 5.02 -29.25 -0.87
CA GLU A 204 6.39 -29.70 -0.58
C GLU A 204 6.90 -29.09 0.72
N GLY A 205 7.54 -29.91 1.57
CA GLY A 205 8.03 -29.49 2.89
C GLY A 205 6.94 -29.33 3.97
N ILE A 206 5.66 -29.43 3.60
CA ILE A 206 4.53 -29.28 4.53
C ILE A 206 4.27 -30.59 5.28
N GLU A 207 4.05 -30.47 6.59
CA GLU A 207 3.77 -31.55 7.54
C GLU A 207 2.37 -31.40 8.16
N VAL A 208 1.86 -32.50 8.71
CA VAL A 208 0.61 -32.48 9.49
C VAL A 208 0.83 -31.66 10.76
N GLY A 209 -0.11 -30.76 11.04
CA GLY A 209 -0.03 -29.80 12.14
C GLY A 209 0.43 -28.41 11.72
N ASP A 210 0.99 -28.25 10.51
CA ASP A 210 1.33 -26.93 9.96
C ASP A 210 0.07 -26.06 9.78
N GLU A 211 0.24 -24.76 9.97
CA GLU A 211 -0.80 -23.76 9.78
C GLU A 211 -0.75 -23.23 8.35
N LEU A 212 -1.89 -23.25 7.66
CA LEU A 212 -2.09 -22.68 6.34
C LEU A 212 -2.84 -21.35 6.50
N VAL A 213 -2.19 -20.26 6.12
CA VAL A 213 -2.69 -18.89 6.24
C VAL A 213 -3.01 -18.35 4.86
N ILE A 214 -4.21 -17.82 4.67
CA ILE A 214 -4.68 -17.24 3.40
C ILE A 214 -4.61 -15.72 3.48
N ASP A 215 -4.00 -15.08 2.49
CA ASP A 215 -3.82 -13.62 2.36
C ASP A 215 -3.39 -12.94 3.67
N GLY A 216 -2.45 -13.57 4.38
CA GLY A 216 -1.92 -13.04 5.64
C GLY A 216 -2.97 -13.00 6.75
N GLY A 217 -3.89 -13.95 6.81
CA GLY A 217 -4.82 -14.13 7.94
C GLY A 217 -6.27 -13.76 7.64
N MET A 218 -6.64 -13.60 6.36
CA MET A 218 -8.06 -13.51 6.00
C MET A 218 -8.82 -14.79 6.34
N ALA A 219 -8.16 -15.95 6.22
CA ALA A 219 -8.63 -17.25 6.71
C ALA A 219 -7.43 -18.10 7.13
N SER A 220 -7.61 -18.95 8.13
CA SER A 220 -6.56 -19.84 8.64
C SER A 220 -7.05 -21.27 8.75
N PHE A 221 -6.14 -22.22 8.50
CA PHE A 221 -6.40 -23.65 8.55
C PHE A 221 -5.25 -24.38 9.22
N GLN A 222 -5.53 -25.54 9.78
CA GLN A 222 -4.53 -26.49 10.25
C GLN A 222 -4.52 -27.71 9.31
N VAL A 223 -3.33 -28.11 8.85
CA VAL A 223 -3.15 -29.34 8.06
C VAL A 223 -3.43 -30.53 8.96
N ILE A 224 -4.47 -31.31 8.64
CA ILE A 224 -4.87 -32.50 9.40
C ILE A 224 -4.43 -33.79 8.73
N GLU A 225 -4.26 -33.79 7.41
CA GLU A 225 -3.87 -34.96 6.64
C GLU A 225 -3.17 -34.53 5.34
N LYS A 226 -2.16 -35.29 4.92
CA LYS A 226 -1.48 -35.14 3.64
C LYS A 226 -1.62 -36.41 2.82
N VAL A 227 -2.20 -36.30 1.63
CA VAL A 227 -2.44 -37.41 0.70
C VAL A 227 -1.70 -37.12 -0.61
N GLY A 228 -0.47 -37.63 -0.73
CA GLY A 228 0.41 -37.23 -1.83
C GLY A 228 0.72 -35.74 -1.76
N ASN A 229 0.34 -35.00 -2.81
CA ASN A 229 0.46 -33.53 -2.85
C ASN A 229 -0.81 -32.80 -2.37
N ASP A 230 -1.89 -33.52 -2.10
CA ASP A 230 -3.13 -32.92 -1.64
C ASP A 230 -3.11 -32.79 -0.10
N LEU A 231 -3.64 -31.68 0.41
CA LEU A 231 -3.73 -31.39 1.83
C LEU A 231 -5.18 -31.32 2.26
N ARG A 232 -5.55 -32.06 3.30
CA ARG A 232 -6.80 -31.79 4.03
C ARG A 232 -6.49 -30.87 5.19
N CYS A 233 -7.21 -29.77 5.24
CA CYS A 233 -7.01 -28.73 6.21
C CYS A 233 -8.31 -28.43 6.94
N LYS A 234 -8.26 -28.27 8.26
CA LYS A 234 -9.40 -27.87 9.08
C LYS A 234 -9.33 -26.37 9.32
N CYS A 235 -10.41 -25.64 9.02
CA CYS A 235 -10.51 -24.21 9.26
C CYS A 235 -10.39 -23.92 10.76
N THR A 236 -9.42 -23.10 11.13
CA THR A 236 -9.22 -22.60 12.50
C THR A 236 -9.82 -21.21 12.65
N ASP A 237 -9.67 -20.35 11.63
CA ASP A 237 -10.25 -19.01 11.61
C ASP A 237 -11.12 -18.84 10.37
N SER A 238 -12.40 -18.54 10.58
CA SER A 238 -13.37 -18.34 9.51
C SER A 238 -13.06 -17.08 8.71
N GLY A 239 -13.21 -17.17 7.39
CA GLY A 239 -12.75 -16.11 6.50
C GLY A 239 -13.35 -16.17 5.10
N LEU A 240 -13.13 -15.11 4.32
CA LEU A 240 -13.47 -15.07 2.91
C LEU A 240 -12.25 -15.45 2.07
N PHE A 241 -12.45 -16.38 1.15
CA PHE A 241 -11.50 -16.70 0.10
C PHE A 241 -11.82 -15.88 -1.13
N LEU A 242 -10.90 -15.00 -1.50
CA LEU A 242 -10.95 -14.29 -2.75
C LEU A 242 -10.31 -15.13 -3.88
N PRO A 243 -10.77 -14.98 -5.13
CA PRO A 243 -10.05 -15.54 -6.26
C PRO A 243 -8.60 -15.06 -6.26
N ARG A 244 -7.66 -15.95 -6.59
CA ARG A 244 -6.21 -15.65 -6.59
C ARG A 244 -5.63 -15.29 -5.21
N ALA A 245 -6.33 -15.63 -4.13
CA ALA A 245 -5.82 -15.51 -2.77
C ALA A 245 -4.49 -16.25 -2.62
N LYS A 246 -3.54 -15.60 -1.97
CA LYS A 246 -2.21 -16.12 -1.67
C LYS A 246 -2.31 -17.00 -0.44
N PHE A 247 -1.42 -17.97 -0.33
CA PHE A 247 -1.35 -18.74 0.89
C PHE A 247 0.08 -19.04 1.31
N SER A 248 0.32 -18.98 2.62
CA SER A 248 1.59 -19.26 3.28
C SER A 248 1.41 -20.36 4.33
N PHE A 249 2.49 -21.08 4.61
CA PHE A 249 2.49 -22.16 5.58
C PHE A 249 3.41 -21.80 6.75
N TRP A 250 2.97 -22.08 7.96
CA TRP A 250 3.65 -21.70 9.19
C TRP A 250 3.77 -22.90 10.13
N ARG A 251 4.96 -23.05 10.73
CA ARG A 251 5.26 -24.06 11.73
C ARG A 251 5.87 -23.38 12.94
N ASN A 252 5.21 -23.49 14.09
CA ASN A 252 5.66 -22.88 15.35
C ASN A 252 5.97 -21.37 15.22
N GLY A 253 5.10 -20.63 14.51
CA GLY A 253 5.26 -19.18 14.30
C GLY A 253 6.37 -18.78 13.33
N LYS A 254 6.91 -19.73 12.54
CA LYS A 254 7.88 -19.45 11.48
C LYS A 254 7.34 -19.92 10.14
N LEU A 255 7.57 -19.13 9.10
CA LEU A 255 7.26 -19.50 7.73
C LEU A 255 8.00 -20.79 7.34
N VAL A 256 7.28 -21.75 6.78
CA VAL A 256 7.84 -22.99 6.24
C VAL A 256 8.49 -22.66 4.89
N ALA A 257 9.80 -22.85 4.80
CA ALA A 257 10.52 -22.66 3.55
C ALA A 257 10.00 -23.62 2.48
N ARG A 258 9.64 -23.07 1.32
CA ARG A 258 9.20 -23.86 0.17
C ARG A 258 10.43 -24.19 -0.67
N ASN A 259 10.61 -25.46 -1.00
CA ASN A 259 11.66 -25.90 -1.94
C ASN A 259 11.23 -25.71 -3.40
N SER A 260 10.24 -24.84 -3.65
CA SER A 260 9.69 -24.66 -4.98
C SER A 260 10.71 -23.98 -5.88
N GLU A 261 11.25 -24.72 -6.85
CA GLU A 261 12.11 -24.23 -7.96
C GLU A 261 11.33 -23.35 -8.95
N LEU A 262 10.43 -22.50 -8.47
CA LEU A 262 9.68 -21.59 -9.33
C LEU A 262 10.64 -20.51 -9.85
N PRO A 263 10.79 -20.36 -11.18
CA PRO A 263 11.61 -19.29 -11.72
C PRO A 263 10.97 -17.95 -11.36
N THR A 264 11.76 -16.96 -10.93
CA THR A 264 11.26 -15.60 -10.64
C THR A 264 10.49 -15.00 -11.82
N LEU A 265 10.94 -15.29 -13.05
CA LEU A 265 10.28 -14.88 -14.29
C LEU A 265 9.62 -16.06 -14.98
N SER A 266 8.30 -16.02 -15.11
CA SER A 266 7.53 -16.98 -15.89
C SER A 266 7.66 -16.73 -17.41
N LYS A 267 7.21 -17.68 -18.23
CA LYS A 267 7.08 -17.48 -19.69
C LYS A 267 6.17 -16.30 -20.03
N LYS A 268 5.13 -16.08 -19.22
CA LYS A 268 4.21 -14.95 -19.38
C LYS A 268 4.93 -13.63 -19.09
N ASP A 269 5.70 -13.57 -18.00
CA ASP A 269 6.44 -12.36 -17.63
C ASP A 269 7.44 -11.96 -18.72
N TRP A 270 8.17 -12.91 -19.31
CA TRP A 270 9.04 -12.62 -20.44
C TRP A 270 8.28 -12.01 -21.63
N ALA A 271 7.11 -12.55 -21.97
CA ALA A 271 6.28 -11.97 -23.03
C ALA A 271 5.72 -10.57 -22.66
N ASP A 272 5.42 -10.32 -21.37
CA ASP A 272 5.01 -9.00 -20.88
C ASP A 272 6.17 -7.98 -20.91
N ILE A 273 7.39 -8.42 -20.60
CA ILE A 273 8.61 -7.63 -20.71
C ILE A 273 8.88 -7.27 -22.17
N GLU A 274 8.80 -8.23 -23.10
CA GLU A 274 8.98 -7.97 -24.53
C GLU A 274 7.96 -6.97 -25.06
N PHE A 275 6.70 -7.10 -24.62
CA PHE A 275 5.66 -6.12 -24.88
C PHE A 275 6.04 -4.73 -24.35
N GLY A 276 6.42 -4.60 -23.08
CA GLY A 276 6.82 -3.32 -22.48
C GLY A 276 8.00 -2.67 -23.21
N VAL A 277 9.01 -3.45 -23.59
CA VAL A 277 10.15 -2.98 -24.39
C VAL A 277 9.69 -2.44 -25.74
N SER A 278 8.79 -3.17 -26.43
CA SER A 278 8.26 -2.74 -27.73
C SER A 278 7.43 -1.45 -27.66
N GLU A 279 6.73 -1.20 -26.55
CA GLU A 279 5.95 0.01 -26.31
C GLU A 279 6.78 1.16 -25.72
N GLY A 280 8.05 0.93 -25.40
CA GLY A 280 8.97 1.96 -24.93
C GLY A 280 8.74 2.41 -23.49
N VAL A 281 8.34 1.51 -22.60
CA VAL A 281 8.10 1.83 -21.18
C VAL A 281 9.37 2.26 -20.44
N ASP A 282 9.21 3.10 -19.42
CA ASP A 282 10.34 3.67 -18.67
C ASP A 282 10.83 2.74 -17.56
N PHE A 283 9.92 2.00 -16.94
CA PHE A 283 10.19 1.12 -15.81
C PHE A 283 9.58 -0.28 -15.99
N ILE A 284 10.30 -1.29 -15.50
CA ILE A 284 9.79 -2.64 -15.31
C ILE A 284 9.92 -2.98 -13.83
N ALA A 285 8.80 -3.21 -13.14
CA ALA A 285 8.77 -3.73 -11.79
C ALA A 285 8.71 -5.27 -11.83
N LEU A 286 9.75 -5.91 -11.29
CA LEU A 286 9.88 -7.35 -11.18
C LEU A 286 9.27 -7.84 -9.88
N SER A 287 8.29 -8.74 -9.96
CA SER A 287 7.63 -9.36 -8.82
C SER A 287 8.38 -10.58 -8.29
N PHE A 288 8.24 -10.85 -6.99
CA PHE A 288 8.78 -11.99 -6.25
C PHE A 288 10.28 -12.20 -6.43
N VAL A 289 11.04 -11.10 -6.36
CA VAL A 289 12.50 -11.14 -6.52
C VAL A 289 13.15 -11.68 -5.27
N ASN A 290 13.57 -12.95 -5.33
CA ASN A 290 14.28 -13.62 -4.24
C ASN A 290 15.79 -13.60 -4.41
N ASP A 291 16.30 -13.28 -5.61
CA ASP A 291 17.73 -13.27 -5.91
C ASP A 291 18.09 -12.11 -6.85
N ALA A 292 19.35 -11.70 -6.84
CA ALA A 292 19.85 -10.64 -7.71
C ALA A 292 20.02 -11.10 -9.16
N ASP A 293 20.19 -12.40 -9.40
CA ASP A 293 20.45 -12.95 -10.74
C ASP A 293 19.33 -12.69 -11.76
N PRO A 294 18.04 -12.92 -11.46
CA PRO A 294 16.94 -12.55 -12.36
C PRO A 294 16.96 -11.06 -12.75
N VAL A 295 17.31 -10.17 -11.83
CA VAL A 295 17.44 -8.73 -12.08
C VAL A 295 18.58 -8.45 -13.05
N ARG A 296 19.75 -9.06 -12.83
CA ARG A 296 20.92 -8.92 -13.72
C ARG A 296 20.62 -9.48 -15.12
N GLN A 297 19.96 -10.63 -15.21
CA GLN A 297 19.55 -11.24 -16.48
C GLN A 297 18.64 -10.30 -17.28
N LEU A 298 17.62 -9.73 -16.63
CA LEU A 298 16.74 -8.77 -17.31
C LEU A 298 17.51 -7.52 -17.77
N LYS A 299 18.37 -6.95 -16.92
CA LYS A 299 19.14 -5.76 -17.30
C LYS A 299 20.07 -6.02 -18.49
N ASN A 300 20.72 -7.18 -18.51
CA ASN A 300 21.55 -7.61 -19.65
C ASN A 300 20.71 -7.76 -20.93
N TYR A 301 19.54 -8.39 -20.82
CA TYR A 301 18.59 -8.50 -21.93
C TYR A 301 18.18 -7.13 -22.48
N LEU A 302 17.80 -6.19 -21.60
CA LEU A 302 17.40 -4.83 -21.97
C LEU A 302 18.54 -4.07 -22.64
N TYR A 303 19.77 -4.20 -22.12
CA TYR A 303 20.97 -3.59 -22.70
C TYR A 303 21.24 -4.05 -24.14
N MET A 304 20.97 -5.32 -24.45
CA MET A 304 21.17 -5.87 -25.79
C MET A 304 20.06 -5.52 -26.79
N ARG A 305 18.82 -5.34 -26.32
CA ARG A 305 17.62 -5.23 -27.17
C ARG A 305 17.11 -3.81 -27.37
N SER A 306 17.37 -2.92 -26.41
CA SER A 306 16.77 -1.58 -26.41
C SER A 306 17.83 -0.49 -26.47
N SER A 307 17.62 0.49 -27.36
CA SER A 307 18.38 1.75 -27.34
C SER A 307 17.92 2.68 -26.21
N ARG A 308 16.72 2.46 -25.66
CA ARG A 308 16.16 3.21 -24.54
C ARG A 308 16.58 2.56 -23.22
N SER A 309 17.01 3.40 -22.27
CA SER A 309 17.40 2.97 -20.92
C SER A 309 16.18 2.72 -20.02
N THR A 310 15.44 1.64 -20.28
CA THR A 310 14.39 1.16 -19.36
C THR A 310 15.02 0.71 -18.05
N ARG A 311 14.46 1.16 -16.92
CA ARG A 311 14.96 0.88 -15.57
C ARG A 311 14.25 -0.31 -14.96
N VAL A 312 14.98 -1.13 -14.20
CA VAL A 312 14.44 -2.33 -13.55
C VAL A 312 14.31 -2.08 -12.05
N LEU A 313 13.09 -2.20 -11.53
CA LEU A 313 12.78 -2.09 -10.11
C LEU A 313 12.48 -3.49 -9.56
N ALA A 314 13.16 -3.88 -8.47
CA ALA A 314 12.87 -5.16 -7.82
C ALA A 314 11.84 -4.96 -6.71
N LYS A 315 10.80 -5.81 -6.69
CA LYS A 315 9.80 -5.83 -5.62
C LYS A 315 10.27 -6.74 -4.49
N VAL A 316 10.29 -6.19 -3.28
CA VAL A 316 10.60 -6.92 -2.05
C VAL A 316 9.28 -7.37 -1.45
N GLU A 317 9.00 -8.66 -1.64
CA GLU A 317 7.70 -9.30 -1.35
C GLU A 317 7.82 -10.52 -0.42
N SER A 318 9.04 -11.06 -0.22
CA SER A 318 9.26 -12.30 0.55
C SER A 318 10.32 -12.14 1.64
N LEU A 319 10.32 -13.08 2.59
CA LEU A 319 11.39 -13.19 3.59
C LEU A 319 12.76 -13.47 2.95
N GLU A 320 12.80 -14.22 1.85
CA GLU A 320 14.05 -14.52 1.14
C GLU A 320 14.64 -13.25 0.52
N SER A 321 13.79 -12.39 -0.06
CA SER A 321 14.22 -11.07 -0.57
C SER A 321 14.89 -10.23 0.52
N LEU A 322 14.42 -10.31 1.77
CA LEU A 322 15.01 -9.57 2.89
C LEU A 322 16.41 -10.09 3.26
N GLN A 323 16.60 -11.40 3.24
CA GLN A 323 17.89 -12.02 3.57
C GLN A 323 18.98 -11.63 2.55
N LYS A 324 18.60 -11.50 1.27
CA LYS A 324 19.48 -11.11 0.16
C LYS A 324 19.34 -9.65 -0.27
N LEU A 325 18.75 -8.80 0.59
CA LEU A 325 18.33 -7.45 0.26
C LEU A 325 19.43 -6.60 -0.39
N LYS A 326 20.64 -6.60 0.18
CA LYS A 326 21.74 -5.76 -0.32
C LYS A 326 22.13 -6.11 -1.76
N GLU A 327 22.20 -7.40 -2.07
CA GLU A 327 22.56 -7.88 -3.41
C GLU A 327 21.49 -7.51 -4.45
N ILE A 328 20.22 -7.62 -4.07
CA ILE A 328 19.06 -7.25 -4.90
C ILE A 328 19.05 -5.72 -5.14
N VAL A 329 19.31 -4.91 -4.10
CA VAL A 329 19.39 -3.45 -4.20
C VAL A 329 20.54 -3.02 -5.11
N GLU A 330 21.69 -3.70 -5.02
CA GLU A 330 22.85 -3.41 -5.88
C GLU A 330 22.55 -3.66 -7.36
N ALA A 331 21.94 -4.81 -7.66
CA ALA A 331 21.61 -5.22 -9.03
C ALA A 331 20.50 -4.37 -9.66
N SER A 332 19.51 -3.93 -8.88
CA SER A 332 18.34 -3.18 -9.35
C SER A 332 18.63 -1.68 -9.56
N ASP A 333 17.77 -1.00 -10.30
CA ASP A 333 17.80 0.47 -10.44
C ASP A 333 16.98 1.18 -9.36
N GLY A 334 16.28 0.41 -8.52
CA GLY A 334 15.43 0.87 -7.43
C GLY A 334 14.61 -0.29 -6.86
N ILE A 335 13.98 -0.05 -5.72
CA ILE A 335 13.20 -1.05 -5.00
C ILE A 335 11.75 -0.61 -4.86
N MET A 336 10.83 -1.57 -4.90
CA MET A 336 9.45 -1.38 -4.48
C MET A 336 9.15 -2.28 -3.28
N VAL A 337 8.79 -1.68 -2.15
CA VAL A 337 8.38 -2.40 -0.93
C VAL A 337 6.90 -2.71 -1.03
N ALA A 338 6.55 -3.98 -1.20
CA ALA A 338 5.18 -4.43 -1.31
C ALA A 338 4.69 -4.92 0.06
N ARG A 339 4.11 -4.01 0.85
CA ARG A 339 3.76 -4.31 2.26
C ARG A 339 2.70 -5.39 2.43
N GLY A 340 1.75 -5.46 1.49
CA GLY A 340 0.68 -6.46 1.54
C GLY A 340 1.26 -7.86 1.41
N ASP A 341 2.07 -8.09 0.38
CA ASP A 341 2.75 -9.36 0.14
C ASP A 341 3.71 -9.72 1.27
N LEU A 342 4.51 -8.76 1.72
CA LEU A 342 5.44 -8.98 2.81
C LEU A 342 4.71 -9.33 4.12
N GLY A 343 3.51 -8.77 4.35
CA GLY A 343 2.65 -9.08 5.49
C GLY A 343 2.10 -10.50 5.50
N VAL A 344 2.15 -11.22 4.38
CA VAL A 344 1.82 -12.66 4.30
C VAL A 344 2.99 -13.54 4.79
N GLU A 345 4.20 -12.99 4.80
CA GLU A 345 5.47 -13.72 5.00
C GLU A 345 6.15 -13.39 6.34
N ILE A 346 5.88 -12.20 6.90
CA ILE A 346 6.37 -11.78 8.22
C ILE A 346 5.21 -11.20 9.07
N PRO A 347 5.34 -11.21 10.41
CA PRO A 347 4.34 -10.61 11.28
C PRO A 347 4.08 -9.13 10.95
N TYR A 348 2.81 -8.71 10.90
CA TYR A 348 2.41 -7.37 10.49
C TYR A 348 3.03 -6.24 11.31
N ASP A 349 3.27 -6.47 12.60
CA ASP A 349 3.90 -5.52 13.51
C ASP A 349 5.37 -5.25 13.17
N GLN A 350 6.03 -6.14 12.42
CA GLN A 350 7.42 -6.00 11.98
C GLN A 350 7.56 -5.23 10.66
N ILE A 351 6.50 -5.15 9.85
CA ILE A 351 6.50 -4.50 8.53
C ILE A 351 7.05 -3.06 8.56
N PRO A 352 6.67 -2.19 9.52
CA PRO A 352 7.21 -0.83 9.59
C PRO A 352 8.74 -0.79 9.77
N THR A 353 9.27 -1.65 10.64
CA THR A 353 10.71 -1.75 10.92
C THR A 353 11.47 -2.24 9.70
N VAL A 354 10.96 -3.28 9.04
CA VAL A 354 11.57 -3.84 7.82
C VAL A 354 11.56 -2.84 6.67
N GLN A 355 10.47 -2.08 6.49
CA GLN A 355 10.42 -1.02 5.48
C GLN A 355 11.51 0.03 5.73
N GLU A 356 11.70 0.47 6.97
CA GLU A 356 12.73 1.45 7.31
C GLU A 356 14.14 0.93 7.03
N GLU A 357 14.39 -0.34 7.29
CA GLU A 357 15.64 -1.01 6.92
C GLU A 357 15.84 -1.05 5.40
N ILE A 358 14.85 -1.49 4.62
CA ILE A 358 14.93 -1.51 3.16
C ILE A 358 15.25 -0.11 2.63
N THR A 359 14.59 0.90 3.18
CA THR A 359 14.80 2.30 2.79
C THR A 359 16.20 2.77 3.10
N ARG A 360 16.70 2.46 4.30
CA ARG A 360 18.05 2.82 4.72
C ARG A 360 19.09 2.26 3.75
N VAL A 361 18.99 0.96 3.44
CA VAL A 361 19.90 0.28 2.51
C VAL A 361 19.85 0.94 1.11
N CYS A 362 18.64 1.19 0.60
CA CYS A 362 18.50 1.85 -0.70
C CYS A 362 19.08 3.27 -0.72
N ARG A 363 18.90 4.04 0.36
CA ARG A 363 19.47 5.40 0.49
C ARG A 363 20.99 5.37 0.54
N GLU A 364 21.58 4.44 1.29
CA GLU A 364 23.03 4.24 1.35
C GLU A 364 23.61 3.94 -0.05
N MET A 365 22.83 3.27 -0.91
CA MET A 365 23.22 2.89 -2.26
C MET A 365 22.69 3.85 -3.36
N ASN A 366 22.10 4.98 -2.97
CA ASN A 366 21.48 5.96 -3.86
C ASN A 366 20.44 5.38 -4.83
N LYS A 367 19.68 4.38 -4.38
CA LYS A 367 18.60 3.74 -5.13
C LYS A 367 17.25 4.33 -4.70
N PRO A 368 16.35 4.69 -5.64
CA PRO A 368 15.00 5.12 -5.31
C PRO A 368 14.19 3.96 -4.69
N VAL A 369 13.28 4.30 -3.78
CA VAL A 369 12.37 3.37 -3.12
C VAL A 369 10.92 3.81 -3.32
N ILE A 370 10.10 2.88 -3.80
CA ILE A 370 8.66 3.00 -3.87
C ILE A 370 8.07 2.22 -2.71
N VAL A 371 7.19 2.84 -1.92
CA VAL A 371 6.38 2.12 -0.94
C VAL A 371 5.02 1.84 -1.57
N ALA A 372 4.61 0.58 -1.57
CA ALA A 372 3.40 0.09 -2.21
C ALA A 372 2.51 -0.72 -1.25
N SER A 373 1.24 -0.82 -1.62
CA SER A 373 0.16 -1.56 -0.94
C SER A 373 -0.27 -0.95 0.40
N GLN A 374 -1.55 -1.11 0.76
CA GLN A 374 -2.15 -0.70 2.05
C GLN A 374 -1.92 0.77 2.45
N LEU A 375 -1.91 1.68 1.46
CA LEU A 375 -1.66 3.11 1.70
C LEU A 375 -2.95 3.89 1.96
N LEU A 376 -3.90 3.86 1.03
CA LEU A 376 -5.18 4.58 1.07
C LEU A 376 -6.31 3.66 0.61
N GLU A 377 -6.35 2.44 1.14
CA GLU A 377 -7.27 1.38 0.72
C GLU A 377 -8.73 1.75 1.01
N SER A 378 -8.99 2.45 2.11
CA SER A 378 -10.33 2.95 2.42
C SER A 378 -10.84 3.93 1.35
N MET A 379 -9.94 4.54 0.57
CA MET A 379 -10.32 5.50 -0.47
C MET A 379 -10.89 4.85 -1.74
N VAL A 380 -10.91 3.52 -1.80
CA VAL A 380 -11.65 2.78 -2.82
C VAL A 380 -13.15 2.96 -2.61
N GLU A 381 -13.63 2.87 -1.37
CA GLU A 381 -15.06 2.98 -1.03
C GLU A 381 -15.46 4.37 -0.52
N TYR A 382 -14.53 5.07 0.15
CA TYR A 382 -14.82 6.34 0.82
C TYR A 382 -14.04 7.52 0.21
N PRO A 383 -14.58 8.74 0.21
CA PRO A 383 -13.90 9.88 -0.40
C PRO A 383 -12.69 10.39 0.41
N THR A 384 -12.53 9.95 1.67
CA THR A 384 -11.49 10.41 2.58
C THR A 384 -10.78 9.22 3.22
N PRO A 385 -9.45 9.27 3.38
CA PRO A 385 -8.70 8.20 4.03
C PRO A 385 -8.94 8.21 5.54
N THR A 386 -8.72 7.07 6.16
CA THR A 386 -8.71 6.94 7.62
C THR A 386 -7.49 7.64 8.22
N ARG A 387 -7.55 7.98 9.52
CA ARG A 387 -6.40 8.55 10.23
C ARG A 387 -5.19 7.61 10.23
N ALA A 388 -5.43 6.30 10.32
CA ALA A 388 -4.37 5.30 10.32
C ALA A 388 -3.58 5.31 9.01
N GLU A 389 -4.28 5.39 7.87
CA GLU A 389 -3.68 5.50 6.53
C GLU A 389 -2.91 6.80 6.34
N VAL A 390 -3.47 7.93 6.80
CA VAL A 390 -2.76 9.22 6.76
C VAL A 390 -1.47 9.17 7.55
N ILE A 391 -1.45 8.56 8.74
CA ILE A 391 -0.23 8.42 9.55
C ILE A 391 0.77 7.47 8.87
N SER A 392 0.29 6.39 8.25
CA SER A 392 1.08 5.40 7.52
C SER A 392 1.91 6.03 6.39
N TYR A 393 1.32 6.97 5.64
CA TYR A 393 2.01 7.75 4.61
C TYR A 393 2.75 8.99 5.16
N SER A 394 2.15 9.77 6.08
CA SER A 394 2.66 11.09 6.51
C SER A 394 3.98 11.02 7.28
N SER A 395 4.23 9.92 8.00
CA SER A 395 5.48 9.72 8.77
C SER A 395 6.76 9.68 7.91
N ARG A 396 6.66 9.79 6.58
CA ARG A 396 7.67 9.34 5.62
C ARG A 396 7.75 10.28 4.38
N CYS A 397 8.02 11.57 4.56
CA CYS A 397 8.08 12.58 3.47
C CYS A 397 9.27 12.48 2.47
N TYR A 398 9.94 11.33 2.31
CA TYR A 398 11.11 11.15 1.43
C TYR A 398 10.98 10.02 0.37
N TYR A 399 9.78 9.51 0.12
CA TYR A 399 9.57 8.31 -0.71
C TYR A 399 8.92 8.60 -2.07
N TRP A 400 8.87 7.59 -2.93
CA TRP A 400 7.85 7.53 -3.99
C TRP A 400 6.70 6.67 -3.44
N TYR A 401 5.45 7.10 -3.62
CA TYR A 401 4.29 6.34 -3.13
C TYR A 401 3.45 5.84 -4.28
N LEU A 402 3.01 4.59 -4.18
CA LEU A 402 2.00 4.04 -5.08
C LEU A 402 0.60 4.30 -4.52
N LEU A 403 -0.15 5.21 -5.15
CA LEU A 403 -1.56 5.40 -4.90
C LEU A 403 -2.36 4.44 -5.79
N ILE A 404 -3.00 3.46 -5.17
CA ILE A 404 -3.90 2.54 -5.86
C ILE A 404 -5.26 3.20 -5.90
N LYS A 405 -5.81 3.41 -7.10
CA LYS A 405 -7.23 3.64 -7.32
C LYS A 405 -7.73 2.58 -8.30
N GLU A 406 -7.78 1.34 -7.83
CA GLU A 406 -8.51 0.28 -8.52
C GLU A 406 -9.98 0.42 -8.11
N THR A 407 -10.86 0.79 -9.05
CA THR A 407 -12.25 0.37 -8.95
C THR A 407 -12.47 -0.70 -10.02
N SER A 408 -12.86 -1.87 -9.54
CA SER A 408 -13.47 -3.04 -10.22
C SER A 408 -13.65 -2.95 -11.72
#